data_AF-A0A924AUC6-F1
#
_entry.id   AF-A0A924AUC6-F1
#
_cell.length_a   1.000
_cell.length_b   1.000
_cell.length_c   1.000
_cell.angle_alpha   90.00
_cell.angle_beta   90.00
_cell.angle_gamma   90.00
#
_symmetry.space_group_name_H-M   'P 1'
#
loop_
_entity.id
_entity.type
_entity.pdbx_description
1 polymer ?
#
loop_
_entity_poly.entity_id
_entity_poly.type
_entity_poly.pdbx_seq_one_letter_code
_entity_poly.pdbx_strand_id
1 'polypeptide(L)'
;MIEAILDQSILRQGHEISFILGHKILARTQQDWFELKGDPLSVSEWEDLKDYCLQSNEKVQLETKGFVSGLYQSDKFSWKFSFVEKKDCFRAYLSAQNPTDQIQSNIEYPLFWDALKKEKGIFIIAGERRQGKSALLSEVITNDQHNKMSLTGIHSVNQQQKWPQMDSIVHLGADAVDWDINHVLYEGLQRIVVDFNTIKNWKKWIEFAEQGQSVYLSLSLNSLQTLFFRLAADLDASMMSRFLQVFNGALLQKISQKVEQKTAVHEILICRDSERKKLIQYYDQKQNFQMLSLGSLGLEAYQSLNQSILQKLIRRKLDVQSAFAISEAPEELDAQLKKMGL
;
A
#
# COMPACT_ATOMS: atom_id res chain seq x y z
N MET A 1 -8.07 -32.97 3.83
CA MET A 1 -9.19 -32.44 4.66
C MET A 1 -9.20 -30.91 4.69
N ILE A 2 -8.10 -30.27 5.09
CA ILE A 2 -7.99 -28.80 5.15
C ILE A 2 -8.32 -28.12 3.82
N GLU A 3 -7.83 -28.64 2.69
CA GLU A 3 -8.14 -28.10 1.37
C GLU A 3 -9.65 -28.10 1.05
N ALA A 4 -10.37 -29.15 1.45
CA ALA A 4 -11.81 -29.21 1.26
C ALA A 4 -12.56 -28.16 2.10
N ILE A 5 -12.03 -27.81 3.28
CA ILE A 5 -12.58 -26.74 4.14
C ILE A 5 -12.33 -25.37 3.50
N LEU A 6 -11.12 -25.14 2.97
CA LEU A 6 -10.78 -23.92 2.23
C LEU A 6 -11.68 -23.76 0.99
N ASP A 7 -11.82 -24.81 0.19
CA ASP A 7 -12.70 -24.84 -0.98
C ASP A 7 -14.17 -24.62 -0.60
N GLN A 8 -14.64 -25.22 0.49
CA GLN A 8 -16.02 -25.03 0.99
C GLN A 8 -16.29 -23.58 1.40
N SER A 9 -15.31 -22.91 2.01
CA SER A 9 -15.43 -21.49 2.32
C SER A 9 -15.58 -20.66 1.05
N ILE A 10 -14.72 -20.88 0.05
CA ILE A 10 -14.76 -20.15 -1.23
C ILE A 10 -16.09 -20.37 -1.94
N LEU A 11 -16.58 -21.61 -2.01
CA LEU A 11 -17.87 -21.94 -2.62
C LEU A 11 -19.05 -21.18 -1.99
N ARG A 12 -18.91 -20.78 -0.73
CA ARG A 12 -19.91 -19.99 0.01
C ARG A 12 -19.59 -18.49 0.04
N GLN A 13 -18.72 -18.02 -0.86
CA GLN A 13 -18.24 -16.63 -0.91
C GLN A 13 -17.56 -16.17 0.40
N GLY A 14 -17.03 -17.12 1.17
CA GLY A 14 -16.25 -16.87 2.36
C GLY A 14 -14.78 -16.67 2.01
N HIS A 15 -14.27 -15.44 2.13
CA HIS A 15 -12.88 -15.09 1.81
C HIS A 15 -11.95 -15.04 3.04
N GLU A 16 -12.51 -15.21 4.23
CA GLU A 16 -11.76 -15.30 5.49
C GLU A 16 -12.25 -16.53 6.26
N ILE A 17 -11.33 -17.25 6.91
CA ILE A 17 -11.61 -18.44 7.70
C ILE A 17 -10.86 -18.33 9.03
N SER A 18 -11.52 -18.69 10.12
CA SER A 18 -10.95 -18.75 11.45
C SER A 18 -11.06 -20.17 12.00
N PHE A 19 -9.91 -20.73 12.37
CA PHE A 19 -9.75 -22.01 13.05
C PHE A 19 -9.43 -21.71 14.51
N ILE A 20 -10.20 -22.27 15.44
CA ILE A 20 -9.91 -22.19 16.87
C ILE A 20 -10.08 -23.59 17.44
N LEU A 21 -9.05 -24.10 18.11
CA LEU A 21 -9.06 -25.44 18.71
C LEU A 21 -10.25 -25.59 19.66
N GLY A 22 -11.01 -26.68 19.53
CA GLY A 22 -12.20 -26.96 20.33
C GLY A 22 -13.46 -26.22 19.91
N HIS A 23 -13.41 -25.39 18.86
CA HIS A 23 -14.56 -24.69 18.31
C HIS A 23 -14.84 -25.11 16.87
N LYS A 24 -16.06 -24.87 16.41
CA LYS A 24 -16.39 -25.00 14.99
C LYS A 24 -15.63 -23.99 14.16
N ILE A 25 -15.27 -24.39 12.95
CA ILE A 25 -14.56 -23.54 12.00
C ILE A 25 -15.52 -22.47 11.49
N LEU A 26 -15.10 -21.22 11.55
CA LEU A 26 -15.88 -20.08 11.10
C LEU A 26 -15.35 -19.59 9.76
N ALA A 27 -16.25 -19.26 8.83
CA ALA A 27 -15.93 -18.57 7.59
C ALA A 27 -16.68 -17.23 7.55
N ARG A 28 -16.14 -16.25 6.84
CA ARG A 28 -16.71 -14.90 6.76
C ARG A 28 -17.06 -14.53 5.33
N THR A 29 -18.33 -14.20 5.10
CA THR A 29 -18.77 -13.53 3.86
C THR A 29 -18.53 -12.02 3.95
N GLN A 30 -18.90 -11.26 2.92
CA GLN A 30 -18.77 -9.79 2.94
C GLN A 30 -19.51 -9.12 4.11
N GLN A 31 -20.53 -9.78 4.69
CA GLN A 31 -21.43 -9.18 5.67
C GLN A 31 -21.35 -9.83 7.05
N ASP A 32 -21.10 -11.14 7.17
CA ASP A 32 -21.12 -11.81 8.49
C ASP A 32 -20.27 -13.10 8.56
N TRP A 33 -20.04 -13.58 9.79
CA TRP A 33 -19.43 -14.88 10.08
C TRP A 33 -20.47 -16.00 10.14
N PHE A 34 -20.14 -17.17 9.59
CA PHE A 34 -20.98 -18.35 9.63
C PHE A 34 -20.16 -19.61 9.94
N GLU A 35 -20.79 -20.59 10.56
CA GLU A 35 -20.17 -21.88 10.86
C GLU A 35 -20.09 -22.75 9.60
N LEU A 36 -18.90 -23.29 9.31
CA LEU A 36 -18.76 -24.37 8.33
C LEU A 36 -19.30 -25.68 8.93
N LYS A 37 -19.88 -26.54 8.08
CA LYS A 37 -20.42 -27.83 8.54
C LYS A 37 -19.28 -28.73 9.00
N GLY A 38 -19.34 -29.24 10.22
CA GLY A 38 -18.37 -30.19 10.77
C GLY A 38 -18.39 -30.20 12.30
N ASP A 39 -17.59 -31.10 12.87
CA ASP A 39 -17.31 -31.16 14.30
C ASP A 39 -16.33 -30.04 14.71
N PRO A 40 -16.25 -29.70 16.02
CA PRO A 40 -15.24 -28.78 16.51
C PRO A 40 -13.82 -29.26 16.20
N LEU A 41 -12.93 -28.32 15.87
CA LEU A 41 -11.55 -28.61 15.48
C LEU A 41 -10.80 -29.33 16.61
N SER A 42 -10.32 -30.54 16.32
CA SER A 42 -9.54 -31.38 17.21
C SER A 42 -8.05 -31.03 17.19
N VAL A 43 -7.29 -31.56 18.16
CA VAL A 43 -5.83 -31.37 18.24
C VAL A 43 -5.13 -31.99 17.02
N SER A 44 -5.59 -33.15 16.55
CA SER A 44 -5.02 -33.80 15.36
C SER A 44 -5.21 -32.92 14.12
N GLU A 45 -6.40 -32.37 13.92
CA GLU A 45 -6.69 -31.50 12.76
C GLU A 45 -5.95 -30.16 12.84
N TRP A 46 -5.64 -29.70 14.05
CA TRP A 46 -4.79 -28.54 14.27
C TRP A 46 -3.34 -28.79 13.84
N GLU A 47 -2.76 -29.94 14.20
CA GLU A 47 -1.43 -30.34 13.74
C GLU A 47 -1.42 -30.54 12.21
N ASP A 48 -2.45 -31.17 11.64
CA ASP A 48 -2.60 -31.30 10.19
C ASP A 48 -2.65 -29.93 9.49
N LEU A 49 -3.35 -28.95 10.08
CA LEU A 49 -3.42 -27.58 9.56
C LEU A 49 -2.04 -26.90 9.58
N LYS A 50 -1.24 -27.10 10.64
CA LYS A 50 0.13 -26.60 10.69
C LYS A 50 1.02 -27.26 9.66
N ASP A 51 0.94 -28.58 9.52
CA ASP A 51 1.73 -29.34 8.56
C ASP A 51 1.42 -28.96 7.12
N TYR A 52 0.16 -28.64 6.87
CA TYR A 52 -0.32 -28.25 5.55
C TYR A 52 0.06 -26.81 5.18
N CYS A 53 0.00 -25.87 6.13
CA CYS A 53 0.20 -24.43 5.84
C CYS A 53 1.61 -23.90 6.14
N LEU A 54 2.34 -24.47 7.10
CA LEU A 54 3.59 -23.90 7.61
C LEU A 54 4.82 -24.61 7.06
N GLN A 55 5.81 -23.83 6.63
CA GLN A 55 7.16 -24.31 6.34
C GLN A 55 7.91 -24.66 7.64
N SER A 56 8.98 -25.45 7.54
CA SER A 56 9.72 -25.94 8.72
C SER A 56 10.28 -24.81 9.60
N ASN A 57 10.78 -23.73 9.00
CA ASN A 57 11.22 -22.53 9.71
C ASN A 57 10.06 -21.78 10.38
N GLU A 58 8.88 -21.75 9.77
CA GLU A 58 7.68 -21.10 10.31
C GLU A 58 7.10 -21.86 11.51
N LYS A 59 7.17 -23.20 11.51
CA LYS A 59 6.82 -24.03 12.67
C LYS A 59 7.71 -23.71 13.87
N VAL A 60 9.02 -23.67 13.66
CA VAL A 60 9.99 -23.29 14.70
C VAL A 60 9.72 -21.87 15.21
N GLN A 61 9.36 -20.94 14.33
CA GLN A 61 8.96 -19.58 14.76
C GLN A 61 7.68 -19.57 15.59
N LEU A 62 6.68 -20.37 15.22
CA LEU A 62 5.43 -20.48 15.97
C LEU A 62 5.70 -21.04 17.38
N GLU A 63 6.49 -22.11 17.50
CA GLU A 63 6.85 -22.72 18.77
C GLU A 63 7.64 -21.77 19.68
N THR A 64 8.55 -20.98 19.10
CA THR A 64 9.45 -20.10 19.88
C THR A 64 8.84 -18.73 20.21
N LYS A 65 8.00 -18.17 19.32
CA LYS A 65 7.43 -16.82 19.47
C LYS A 65 5.93 -16.82 19.78
N GLY A 66 5.26 -17.95 19.65
CA GLY A 66 3.80 -18.08 19.81
C GLY A 66 2.99 -17.42 18.69
N PHE A 67 3.64 -17.00 17.59
CA PHE A 67 2.99 -16.36 16.45
C PHE A 67 3.81 -16.51 15.16
N VAL A 68 3.13 -16.81 14.05
CA VAL A 68 3.71 -16.76 12.70
C VAL A 68 2.67 -16.31 11.67
N SER A 69 3.10 -15.63 10.61
CA SER A 69 2.24 -15.24 9.49
C SER A 69 2.94 -15.48 8.16
N GLY A 70 2.22 -16.02 7.19
CA GLY A 70 2.78 -16.62 5.97
C GLY A 70 1.84 -16.56 4.76
N LEU A 71 2.32 -17.05 3.61
CA LEU A 71 1.45 -17.44 2.49
C LEU A 71 1.38 -18.94 2.42
N TYR A 72 0.17 -19.42 2.25
CA TYR A 72 -0.09 -20.78 1.84
C TYR A 72 -0.65 -20.74 0.41
N GLN A 73 0.04 -21.38 -0.53
CA GLN A 73 -0.43 -21.50 -1.90
C GLN A 73 -1.16 -22.83 -2.05
N SER A 74 -2.49 -22.79 -2.20
CA SER A 74 -3.26 -23.96 -2.64
C SER A 74 -3.27 -24.05 -4.16
N ASP A 75 -3.79 -25.16 -4.69
CA ASP A 75 -3.92 -25.39 -6.13
C ASP A 75 -4.73 -24.30 -6.84
N LYS A 76 -5.69 -23.68 -6.14
CA LYS A 76 -6.64 -22.71 -6.71
C LYS A 76 -6.47 -21.28 -6.20
N PHE A 77 -5.97 -21.10 -4.98
CA PHE A 77 -5.93 -19.79 -4.32
C PHE A 77 -4.65 -19.61 -3.52
N SER A 78 -4.20 -18.36 -3.41
CA SER A 78 -3.20 -17.97 -2.42
C SER A 78 -3.91 -17.54 -1.15
N TRP A 79 -3.48 -18.03 0.00
CA TRP A 79 -4.05 -17.72 1.31
C TRP A 79 -3.01 -17.01 2.16
N LYS A 80 -3.36 -15.85 2.72
CA LYS A 80 -2.57 -15.25 3.80
C LYS A 80 -2.99 -15.90 5.10
N PHE A 81 -2.03 -16.46 5.85
CA PHE A 81 -2.31 -17.06 7.14
C PHE A 81 -1.67 -16.28 8.29
N SER A 82 -2.27 -16.43 9.47
CA SER A 82 -1.73 -16.02 10.77
C SER A 82 -2.05 -17.10 11.79
N PHE A 83 -1.02 -17.73 12.37
CA PHE A 83 -1.15 -18.69 13.47
C PHE A 83 -0.72 -18.03 14.78
N VAL A 84 -1.47 -18.31 15.84
CA VAL A 84 -1.20 -17.90 17.22
C VAL A 84 -1.29 -19.15 18.09
N GLU A 85 -0.23 -19.44 18.84
CA GLU A 85 -0.20 -20.48 19.86
C GLU A 85 0.27 -19.87 21.19
N LYS A 86 -0.63 -19.89 22.17
CA LYS A 86 -0.36 -19.51 23.56
C LYS A 86 -0.98 -20.57 24.48
N LYS A 87 -0.59 -20.57 25.76
CA LYS A 87 -0.97 -21.60 26.76
C LYS A 87 -2.44 -22.06 26.69
N ASP A 88 -3.37 -21.15 26.42
CA ASP A 88 -4.81 -21.43 26.35
C ASP A 88 -5.46 -20.96 25.04
N CYS A 89 -4.69 -20.73 23.97
CA CYS A 89 -5.24 -20.22 22.72
C CYS A 89 -4.46 -20.74 21.51
N PHE A 90 -5.12 -21.59 20.73
CA PHE A 90 -4.65 -22.11 19.45
C PHE A 90 -5.60 -21.60 18.38
N ARG A 91 -5.12 -20.65 17.59
CA ARG A 91 -5.94 -19.99 16.57
C ARG A 91 -5.16 -19.79 15.29
N ALA A 92 -5.78 -20.17 14.17
CA ALA A 92 -5.30 -19.80 12.85
C ALA A 92 -6.37 -18.97 12.14
N TYR A 93 -5.92 -17.97 11.41
CA TYR A 93 -6.76 -17.15 10.56
C TYR A 93 -6.19 -17.15 9.15
N LEU A 94 -7.03 -17.51 8.18
CA LEU A 94 -6.66 -17.61 6.78
C LEU A 94 -7.55 -16.67 5.96
N SER A 95 -6.95 -15.90 5.05
CA SER A 95 -7.67 -14.99 4.15
C SER A 95 -7.27 -15.27 2.71
N ALA A 96 -8.25 -15.62 1.88
CA ALA A 96 -8.05 -15.86 0.47
C ALA A 96 -7.64 -14.55 -0.22
N GLN A 97 -6.52 -14.59 -0.92
CA GLN A 97 -6.15 -13.56 -1.86
C GLN A 97 -6.95 -13.79 -3.13
N ASN A 98 -7.94 -12.94 -3.39
CA ASN A 98 -8.65 -12.96 -4.66
C ASN A 98 -7.63 -12.79 -5.80
N PRO A 99 -7.61 -13.68 -6.81
CA PRO A 99 -6.73 -13.56 -7.97
C PRO A 99 -6.91 -12.24 -8.74
N THR A 100 -8.04 -11.55 -8.53
CA THR A 100 -8.48 -10.42 -9.36
C THR A 100 -9.28 -9.37 -8.57
N ASP A 101 -8.86 -9.01 -7.36
CA ASP A 101 -9.13 -7.65 -6.86
C ASP A 101 -8.02 -6.73 -7.41
N GLN A 102 -7.83 -6.72 -8.74
CA GLN A 102 -7.04 -5.67 -9.38
C GLN A 102 -7.86 -4.40 -9.25
N ILE A 103 -7.67 -3.69 -8.15
CA ILE A 103 -7.99 -2.27 -8.07
C ILE A 103 -7.14 -1.64 -9.17
N GLN A 104 -7.72 -1.43 -10.34
CA GLN A 104 -7.10 -0.60 -11.36
C GLN A 104 -7.18 0.82 -10.82
N SER A 105 -6.03 1.31 -10.35
CA SER A 105 -5.96 2.63 -9.76
C SER A 105 -6.44 3.66 -10.77
N ASN A 106 -6.18 3.44 -12.08
CA ASN A 106 -6.67 4.29 -13.16
C ASN A 106 -6.38 5.76 -12.83
N ILE A 107 -5.08 6.08 -12.67
CA ILE A 107 -4.63 7.44 -12.43
C ILE A 107 -4.91 8.26 -13.69
N GLU A 108 -5.85 9.19 -13.57
CA GLU A 108 -6.35 10.02 -14.67
C GLU A 108 -5.64 11.38 -14.76
N TYR A 109 -4.38 11.44 -14.30
CA TYR A 109 -3.54 12.64 -14.30
C TYR A 109 -2.26 12.41 -15.13
N PRO A 110 -2.24 12.77 -16.43
CA PRO A 110 -1.12 12.47 -17.33
C PRO A 110 0.23 13.01 -16.85
N LEU A 111 0.24 14.19 -16.22
CA LEU A 111 1.45 14.83 -15.71
C LEU A 111 2.14 13.98 -14.64
N PHE A 112 1.40 13.16 -13.90
CA PHE A 112 1.97 12.23 -12.92
C PHE A 112 2.88 11.21 -13.62
N TRP A 113 2.41 10.61 -14.71
CA TRP A 113 3.18 9.63 -15.48
C TRP A 113 4.41 10.27 -16.13
N ASP A 114 4.32 11.53 -16.56
CA ASP A 114 5.48 12.27 -17.05
C ASP A 114 6.50 12.56 -15.93
N ALA A 115 6.04 12.85 -14.72
CA ALA A 115 6.93 13.05 -13.58
C ALA A 115 7.72 11.78 -13.23
N LEU A 116 7.10 10.60 -13.35
CA LEU A 116 7.74 9.32 -13.07
C LEU A 116 8.91 8.98 -13.99
N LYS A 117 8.98 9.59 -15.18
CA LYS A 117 10.12 9.44 -16.11
C LYS A 117 11.43 9.99 -15.54
N LYS A 118 11.40 10.77 -14.44
CA LYS A 118 12.61 11.22 -13.75
C LYS A 118 13.37 10.03 -13.19
N GLU A 119 14.63 9.91 -13.59
CA GLU A 119 15.47 8.75 -13.26
C GLU A 119 15.95 8.73 -11.79
N LYS A 120 15.86 9.86 -11.08
CA LYS A 120 16.36 10.02 -9.72
C LYS A 120 15.42 10.83 -8.84
N GLY A 121 15.49 10.59 -7.54
CA GLY A 121 14.72 11.31 -6.52
C GLY A 121 13.69 10.44 -5.81
N ILE A 122 12.88 11.07 -4.95
CA ILE A 122 11.90 10.38 -4.10
C ILE A 122 10.48 10.64 -4.59
N PHE A 123 9.73 9.56 -4.75
CA PHE A 123 8.28 9.55 -4.94
C PHE A 123 7.61 8.86 -3.76
N ILE A 124 6.50 9.43 -3.28
CA ILE A 124 5.75 8.89 -2.14
C ILE A 124 4.36 8.46 -2.59
N ILE A 125 3.98 7.21 -2.27
CA ILE A 125 2.62 6.70 -2.42
C ILE A 125 2.00 6.56 -1.03
N ALA A 126 1.02 7.40 -0.76
CA ALA A 126 0.35 7.52 0.51
C ALA A 126 -1.10 7.00 0.44
N GLY A 127 -1.67 6.72 1.60
CA GLY A 127 -3.05 6.30 1.75
C GLY A 127 -3.21 5.44 3.00
N GLU A 128 -4.40 5.40 3.57
CA GLU A 128 -4.65 4.62 4.78
C GLU A 128 -4.45 3.10 4.55
N ARG A 129 -4.52 2.33 5.64
CA ARG A 129 -4.46 0.87 5.54
C ARG A 129 -5.61 0.38 4.64
N ARG A 130 -5.32 -0.62 3.80
CA ARG A 130 -6.26 -1.22 2.84
C ARG A 130 -6.76 -0.30 1.72
N GLN A 131 -6.08 0.83 1.47
CA GLN A 131 -6.37 1.72 0.33
C GLN A 131 -5.59 1.34 -0.95
N GLY A 132 -5.17 0.07 -1.11
CA GLY A 132 -4.55 -0.41 -2.37
C GLY A 132 -3.16 0.15 -2.72
N LYS A 133 -2.40 0.70 -1.76
CA LYS A 133 -1.07 1.29 -2.01
C LYS A 133 -0.09 0.34 -2.72
N SER A 134 0.02 -0.89 -2.24
CA SER A 134 0.91 -1.91 -2.82
C SER A 134 0.52 -2.25 -4.25
N ALA A 135 -0.78 -2.34 -4.53
CA ALA A 135 -1.30 -2.55 -5.88
C ALA A 135 -0.96 -1.38 -6.80
N LEU A 136 -1.14 -0.15 -6.31
CA LEU A 136 -0.76 1.04 -7.06
C LEU A 136 0.75 1.13 -7.30
N LEU A 137 1.59 0.83 -6.29
CA LEU A 137 3.04 0.75 -6.47
C LEU A 137 3.39 -0.28 -7.54
N SER A 138 2.78 -1.46 -7.50
CA SER A 138 2.98 -2.49 -8.52
C SER A 138 2.58 -1.99 -9.92
N GLU A 139 1.46 -1.28 -10.06
CA GLU A 139 1.01 -0.68 -11.32
C GLU A 139 2.02 0.36 -11.83
N VAL A 140 2.47 1.27 -10.96
CA VAL A 140 3.47 2.29 -11.26
C VAL A 140 4.78 1.67 -11.75
N ILE A 141 5.30 0.68 -11.02
CA ILE A 141 6.55 0.00 -11.37
C ILE A 141 6.40 -0.79 -12.67
N THR A 142 5.25 -1.45 -12.88
CA THR A 142 4.99 -2.19 -14.12
C THR A 142 5.01 -1.26 -15.33
N ASN A 143 4.27 -0.14 -15.25
CA ASN A 143 4.20 0.83 -16.34
C ASN A 143 5.58 1.45 -16.61
N ASP A 144 6.33 1.77 -15.56
CA ASP A 144 7.66 2.32 -15.72
C ASP A 144 8.65 1.32 -16.37
N GLN A 145 8.66 0.06 -15.94
CA GLN A 145 9.50 -0.99 -16.53
C GLN A 145 9.20 -1.23 -18.01
N HIS A 146 7.93 -1.11 -18.42
CA HIS A 146 7.56 -1.17 -19.83
C HIS A 146 8.15 -0.02 -20.66
N ASN A 147 8.34 1.16 -20.05
CA ASN A 147 8.94 2.32 -20.71
C ASN A 147 10.48 2.27 -20.68
N LYS A 148 11.07 1.85 -19.55
CA LYS A 148 12.51 1.74 -19.36
C LYS A 148 12.85 0.60 -18.41
N MET A 149 13.46 -0.45 -18.95
CA MET A 149 13.96 -1.57 -18.15
C MET A 149 15.06 -1.08 -17.20
N SER A 150 14.90 -1.38 -15.91
CA SER A 150 15.84 -0.97 -14.86
C SER A 150 15.86 -1.97 -13.72
N LEU A 151 17.03 -2.21 -13.13
CA LEU A 151 17.14 -3.12 -12.00
C LEU A 151 16.48 -2.50 -10.75
N THR A 152 15.43 -3.13 -10.24
CA THR A 152 14.60 -2.62 -9.15
C THR A 152 14.64 -3.56 -7.94
N GLY A 153 15.08 -3.05 -6.80
CA GLY A 153 14.96 -3.76 -5.52
C GLY A 153 13.67 -3.37 -4.79
N ILE A 154 12.90 -4.36 -4.35
CA ILE A 154 11.61 -4.13 -3.67
C ILE A 154 11.68 -4.67 -2.25
N HIS A 155 11.77 -3.77 -1.27
CA HIS A 155 11.53 -4.09 0.13
C HIS A 155 10.03 -4.11 0.41
N SER A 156 9.51 -5.29 0.74
CA SER A 156 8.11 -5.43 1.16
C SER A 156 7.97 -6.51 2.21
N VAL A 157 6.92 -6.42 3.02
CA VAL A 157 6.54 -7.54 3.88
C VAL A 157 6.08 -8.68 2.98
N ASN A 158 6.68 -9.86 3.13
CA ASN A 158 6.16 -11.07 2.50
C ASN A 158 4.65 -11.11 2.77
N GLN A 159 3.83 -11.11 1.71
CA GLN A 159 2.36 -11.05 1.72
C GLN A 159 1.70 -9.68 1.68
N GLN A 160 1.27 -9.28 0.49
CA GLN A 160 -0.12 -8.84 0.25
C GLN A 160 -0.44 -8.60 -1.24
N GLN A 161 0.56 -8.28 -2.06
CA GLN A 161 0.40 -7.98 -3.48
C GLN A 161 1.31 -8.88 -4.33
N LYS A 162 0.80 -9.36 -5.47
CA LYS A 162 1.66 -9.93 -6.52
C LYS A 162 2.41 -8.79 -7.18
N TRP A 163 3.69 -8.67 -6.86
CA TRP A 163 4.59 -7.80 -7.61
C TRP A 163 4.80 -8.35 -9.03
N PRO A 164 5.23 -7.50 -9.98
CA PRO A 164 5.45 -7.94 -11.35
C PRO A 164 6.58 -8.98 -11.38
N GLN A 165 6.35 -10.12 -12.04
CA GLN A 165 7.38 -11.15 -12.21
C GLN A 165 8.21 -10.80 -13.44
N MET A 166 9.19 -9.93 -13.26
CA MET A 166 10.16 -9.55 -14.30
C MET A 166 11.58 -9.86 -13.82
N ASP A 167 12.45 -10.27 -14.73
CA ASP A 167 13.87 -10.58 -14.41
C ASP A 167 14.63 -9.37 -13.85
N SER A 168 14.16 -8.15 -14.14
CA SER A 168 14.71 -6.89 -13.64
C SER A 168 14.25 -6.52 -12.22
N ILE A 169 13.49 -7.37 -11.54
CA ILE A 169 12.95 -7.11 -10.20
C ILE A 169 13.55 -8.09 -9.18
N VAL A 170 14.19 -7.53 -8.17
CA VAL A 170 14.75 -8.25 -7.02
C VAL A 170 13.86 -8.02 -5.81
N HIS A 171 13.28 -9.09 -5.27
CA HIS A 171 12.49 -9.02 -4.05
C HIS A 171 13.42 -9.06 -2.83
N LEU A 172 13.45 -7.95 -2.10
CA LEU A 172 14.19 -7.80 -0.86
C LEU A 172 13.19 -8.00 0.29
N GLY A 173 13.54 -8.88 1.22
CA GLY A 173 12.71 -9.13 2.40
C GLY A 173 12.55 -7.87 3.28
N ALA A 174 11.60 -7.92 4.20
CA ALA A 174 11.37 -6.84 5.15
C ALA A 174 12.53 -6.66 6.14
N ASP A 175 13.30 -7.72 6.39
CA ASP A 175 14.53 -7.74 7.18
C ASP A 175 15.69 -7.01 6.50
N ALA A 176 15.78 -7.09 5.16
CA ALA A 176 16.82 -6.41 4.40
C ALA A 176 16.69 -4.87 4.42
N VAL A 177 15.56 -4.33 4.88
CA VAL A 177 15.32 -2.87 4.95
C VAL A 177 16.31 -2.16 5.87
N ASP A 178 16.81 -2.85 6.90
CA ASP A 178 17.71 -2.32 7.92
C ASP A 178 19.19 -2.44 7.55
N TRP A 179 19.52 -3.05 6.39
CA TRP A 179 20.91 -3.19 5.95
C TRP A 179 21.56 -1.86 5.59
N ASP A 180 22.89 -1.78 5.67
CA ASP A 180 23.62 -0.56 5.34
C ASP A 180 23.47 -0.18 3.86
N ILE A 181 23.58 1.12 3.55
CA ILE A 181 23.49 1.62 2.17
C ILE A 181 24.55 1.01 1.25
N ASN A 182 25.72 0.66 1.78
CA ASN A 182 26.83 0.06 1.04
C ASN A 182 26.73 -1.47 0.93
N HIS A 183 25.60 -2.07 1.33
CA HIS A 183 25.42 -3.51 1.22
C HIS A 183 25.39 -3.96 -0.24
N VAL A 184 26.05 -5.09 -0.55
CA VAL A 184 26.18 -5.65 -1.92
C VAL A 184 24.85 -5.82 -2.66
N LEU A 185 23.75 -6.09 -1.95
CA LEU A 185 22.42 -6.19 -2.58
C LEU A 185 21.90 -4.89 -3.21
N TYR A 186 22.47 -3.75 -2.84
CA TYR A 186 22.11 -2.46 -3.44
C TYR A 186 22.97 -2.12 -4.66
N GLU A 187 24.02 -2.89 -4.93
CA GLU A 187 24.91 -2.67 -6.06
C GLU A 187 24.16 -2.86 -7.38
N GLY A 188 24.28 -1.87 -8.28
CA GLY A 188 23.62 -1.90 -9.58
C GLY A 188 22.11 -1.62 -9.57
N LEU A 189 21.47 -1.55 -8.40
CA LEU A 189 20.07 -1.14 -8.32
C LEU A 189 19.93 0.31 -8.77
N GLN A 190 19.10 0.52 -9.79
CA GLN A 190 18.73 1.86 -10.27
C GLN A 190 17.51 2.40 -9.52
N ARG A 191 16.69 1.47 -8.99
CA ARG A 191 15.45 1.79 -8.30
C ARG A 191 15.28 0.99 -7.03
N ILE A 192 14.73 1.66 -6.02
CA ILE A 192 14.44 1.06 -4.73
C ILE A 192 13.00 1.36 -4.37
N VAL A 193 12.23 0.32 -4.07
CA VAL A 193 10.84 0.40 -3.63
C VAL A 193 10.77 -0.06 -2.18
N VAL A 194 10.11 0.73 -1.33
CA VAL A 194 9.98 0.48 0.11
C VAL A 194 8.49 0.51 0.44
N ASP A 195 7.85 -0.66 0.43
CA ASP A 195 6.42 -0.81 0.66
C ASP A 195 6.10 -1.19 2.10
N PHE A 196 5.99 -0.17 2.95
CA PHE A 196 5.60 -0.31 4.36
C PHE A 196 4.60 0.76 4.77
N ASN A 197 3.83 0.53 5.84
CA ASN A 197 2.92 1.57 6.34
C ASN A 197 3.65 2.73 7.02
N THR A 198 4.93 2.55 7.37
CA THR A 198 5.77 3.54 8.04
C THR A 198 7.19 3.43 7.52
N ILE A 199 7.79 4.56 7.16
CA ILE A 199 9.20 4.63 6.78
C ILE A 199 10.04 4.86 8.03
N LYS A 200 11.05 4.01 8.21
CA LYS A 200 12.14 4.21 9.16
C LYS A 200 13.39 4.63 8.40
N ASN A 201 14.35 5.23 9.11
CA ASN A 201 15.66 5.61 8.57
C ASN A 201 15.57 6.45 7.28
N TRP A 202 14.90 7.61 7.37
CA TRP A 202 14.78 8.55 6.26
C TRP A 202 16.12 8.93 5.61
N LYS A 203 17.18 9.05 6.42
CA LYS A 203 18.54 9.36 5.97
C LYS A 203 19.00 8.41 4.85
N LYS A 204 18.82 7.09 5.02
CA LYS A 204 19.19 6.08 4.02
C LYS A 204 18.51 6.31 2.67
N TRP A 205 17.20 6.56 2.69
CA TRP A 205 16.42 6.74 1.46
C TRP A 205 16.72 8.06 0.74
N ILE A 206 17.02 9.11 1.52
CA ILE A 206 17.52 10.38 0.99
C ILE A 206 18.88 10.20 0.34
N GLU A 207 19.79 9.46 0.97
CA GLU A 207 21.14 9.21 0.43
C GLU A 207 21.12 8.42 -0.89
N PHE A 208 20.29 7.39 -1.01
CA PHE A 208 20.09 6.70 -2.30
C PHE A 208 19.59 7.67 -3.38
N ALA A 209 18.62 8.52 -3.05
CA ALA A 209 18.11 9.49 -4.01
C ALA A 209 19.16 10.54 -4.43
N GLU A 210 20.03 10.97 -3.51
CA GLU A 210 21.17 11.85 -3.78
C GLU A 210 22.25 11.18 -4.64
N GLN A 211 22.47 9.87 -4.47
CA GLN A 211 23.38 9.05 -5.29
C GLN A 211 22.84 8.79 -6.70
N GLY A 212 21.62 9.22 -7.01
CA GLY A 212 21.05 9.16 -8.34
C GLY A 212 20.08 8.01 -8.57
N GLN A 213 19.68 7.27 -7.51
CA GLN A 213 18.63 6.26 -7.62
C GLN A 213 17.23 6.88 -7.58
N SER A 214 16.28 6.17 -8.16
CA SER A 214 14.84 6.44 -8.00
C SER A 214 14.30 5.67 -6.80
N VAL A 215 13.68 6.38 -5.84
CA VAL A 215 13.19 5.79 -4.60
C VAL A 215 11.69 5.98 -4.47
N TYR A 216 10.96 4.87 -4.34
CA TYR A 216 9.51 4.84 -4.12
C TYR A 216 9.20 4.40 -2.70
N LEU A 217 8.51 5.25 -1.96
CA LEU A 217 8.16 4.99 -0.57
C LEU A 217 6.65 4.87 -0.43
N SER A 218 6.18 3.84 0.27
CA SER A 218 4.78 3.74 0.69
C SER A 218 4.60 4.22 2.13
N LEU A 219 3.49 4.90 2.42
CA LEU A 219 3.20 5.48 3.73
C LEU A 219 1.71 5.41 4.07
N SER A 220 1.38 5.15 5.34
CA SER A 220 0.00 5.24 5.83
C SER A 220 -0.31 6.66 6.30
N LEU A 221 -1.08 7.40 5.51
CA LEU A 221 -1.48 8.79 5.74
C LEU A 221 -2.89 9.03 5.16
N ASN A 222 -3.56 10.08 5.64
CA ASN A 222 -4.91 10.47 5.20
C ASN A 222 -4.94 11.62 4.20
N SER A 223 -3.91 12.49 4.17
CA SER A 223 -3.76 13.59 3.20
C SER A 223 -2.30 13.91 2.89
N LEU A 224 -2.03 14.61 1.79
CA LEU A 224 -0.68 15.11 1.49
C LEU A 224 -0.23 16.22 2.44
N GLN A 225 -1.16 16.97 3.05
CA GLN A 225 -0.82 17.94 4.09
C GLN A 225 -0.21 17.24 5.33
N THR A 226 -0.81 16.12 5.75
CA THR A 226 -0.31 15.31 6.86
C THR A 226 1.07 14.72 6.57
N LEU A 227 1.39 14.43 5.29
CA LEU A 227 2.73 14.01 4.88
C LEU A 227 3.78 15.06 5.27
N PHE A 228 3.59 16.32 4.87
CA PHE A 228 4.55 17.38 5.18
C PHE A 228 4.64 17.69 6.68
N PHE A 229 3.52 17.65 7.39
CA PHE A 229 3.52 17.78 8.85
C PHE A 229 4.37 16.68 9.50
N ARG A 230 4.18 15.43 9.08
CA ARG A 230 4.93 14.30 9.60
C ARG A 230 6.41 14.37 9.25
N LEU A 231 6.74 14.74 8.02
CA LEU A 231 8.14 14.93 7.61
C LEU A 231 8.82 16.02 8.46
N ALA A 232 8.15 17.14 8.74
CA ALA A 232 8.69 18.21 9.58
C ALA A 232 8.85 17.81 11.05
N ALA A 233 8.11 16.80 11.52
CA ALA A 233 8.27 16.24 12.85
C ALA A 233 9.35 15.15 12.92
N ASP A 234 9.46 14.33 11.87
CA ASP A 234 10.35 13.16 11.81
C ASP A 234 11.78 13.53 11.36
N LEU A 235 11.97 14.65 10.65
CA LEU A 235 13.26 15.10 10.11
C LEU A 235 13.76 16.35 10.83
N ASP A 236 15.07 16.40 11.13
CA ASP A 236 15.73 17.65 11.48
C ASP A 236 15.81 18.60 10.27
N ALA A 237 16.15 19.87 10.52
CA ALA A 237 16.20 20.89 9.47
C ALA A 237 17.19 20.55 8.33
N SER A 238 18.32 19.91 8.65
CA SER A 238 19.31 19.51 7.64
C SER A 238 18.78 18.39 6.75
N MET A 239 18.16 17.38 7.34
CA MET A 239 17.55 16.26 6.62
C MET A 239 16.34 16.70 5.82
N MET A 240 15.52 17.61 6.34
CA MET A 240 14.39 18.18 5.61
C MET A 240 14.87 18.93 4.36
N SER A 241 15.91 19.77 4.49
CA SER A 241 16.48 20.48 3.34
C SER A 241 16.95 19.50 2.27
N ARG A 242 17.71 18.47 2.66
CA ARG A 242 18.15 17.39 1.75
C ARG A 242 16.98 16.66 1.10
N PHE A 243 15.97 16.27 1.88
CA PHE A 243 14.76 15.62 1.38
C PHE A 243 14.08 16.46 0.31
N LEU A 244 13.85 17.75 0.57
CA LEU A 244 13.19 18.65 -0.38
C LEU A 244 13.97 18.78 -1.69
N GLN A 245 15.31 18.70 -1.66
CA GLN A 245 16.14 18.74 -2.88
C GLN A 245 15.89 17.54 -3.81
N VAL A 246 15.65 16.36 -3.24
CA VAL A 246 15.44 15.12 -3.99
C VAL A 246 13.97 14.72 -4.16
N PHE A 247 13.05 15.43 -3.50
CA PHE A 247 11.61 15.17 -3.60
C PHE A 247 11.07 15.50 -5.00
N ASN A 248 10.36 14.55 -5.60
CA ASN A 248 9.74 14.69 -6.91
C ASN A 248 8.21 14.72 -6.88
N GLY A 249 7.58 14.19 -5.84
CA GLY A 249 6.13 14.22 -5.73
C GLY A 249 5.57 13.18 -4.78
N ALA A 250 4.29 13.33 -4.50
CA ALA A 250 3.52 12.41 -3.68
C ALA A 250 2.13 12.19 -4.27
N LEU A 251 1.61 10.99 -4.12
CA LEU A 251 0.26 10.61 -4.52
C LEU A 251 -0.41 9.95 -3.33
N LEU A 252 -1.58 10.45 -2.94
CA LEU A 252 -2.44 9.83 -1.93
C LEU A 252 -3.59 9.09 -2.63
N GLN A 253 -3.81 7.82 -2.29
CA GLN A 253 -4.93 7.04 -2.80
C GLN A 253 -6.01 6.81 -1.74
N LYS A 254 -7.28 6.97 -2.15
CA LYS A 254 -8.46 6.48 -1.42
C LYS A 254 -9.34 5.66 -2.35
N ILE A 255 -10.01 4.65 -1.81
CA ILE A 255 -10.86 3.70 -2.53
C ILE A 255 -12.28 3.77 -2.00
N SER A 256 -13.25 3.86 -2.91
CA SER A 256 -14.67 3.76 -2.58
C SER A 256 -15.03 2.33 -2.15
N GLN A 257 -15.54 2.15 -0.93
CA GLN A 257 -15.90 0.82 -0.42
C GLN A 257 -17.33 0.37 -0.76
N LYS A 258 -18.20 1.27 -1.24
CA LYS A 258 -19.64 1.01 -1.41
C LYS A 258 -20.07 0.64 -2.82
N VAL A 259 -19.17 0.71 -3.80
CA VAL A 259 -19.48 0.43 -5.21
C VAL A 259 -19.09 -1.01 -5.51
N GLU A 260 -19.94 -1.74 -6.27
CA GLU A 260 -19.65 -3.11 -6.75
C GLU A 260 -18.27 -3.21 -7.44
N GLN A 261 -17.82 -2.09 -8.03
CA GLN A 261 -16.45 -1.86 -8.49
C GLN A 261 -15.75 -0.86 -7.58
N LYS A 262 -14.68 -1.29 -6.90
CA LYS A 262 -13.82 -0.43 -6.09
C LYS A 262 -13.16 0.65 -6.97
N THR A 263 -13.64 1.89 -6.88
CA THR A 263 -13.07 3.03 -7.60
C THR A 263 -12.03 3.76 -6.75
N ALA A 264 -10.82 3.90 -7.29
CA ALA A 264 -9.76 4.71 -6.68
C ALA A 264 -9.87 6.18 -7.10
N VAL A 265 -9.62 7.08 -6.15
CA VAL A 265 -9.47 8.52 -6.31
C VAL A 265 -8.15 8.95 -5.69
N HIS A 266 -7.58 10.03 -6.21
CA HIS A 266 -6.21 10.45 -5.88
C HIS A 266 -6.09 11.93 -5.55
N GLU A 267 -5.26 12.25 -4.58
CA GLU A 267 -4.67 13.58 -4.41
C GLU A 267 -3.23 13.48 -4.92
N ILE A 268 -2.80 14.38 -5.80
CA ILE A 268 -1.51 14.27 -6.49
C ILE A 268 -0.75 15.58 -6.35
N LEU A 269 0.50 15.47 -5.92
CA LEU A 269 1.49 16.55 -5.92
C LEU A 269 2.69 16.13 -6.76
N ILE A 270 3.07 16.97 -7.70
CA ILE A 270 4.26 16.85 -8.54
C ILE A 270 5.15 18.05 -8.25
N CYS A 271 6.40 17.77 -7.92
CA CYS A 271 7.41 18.79 -7.68
C CYS A 271 8.39 18.85 -8.86
N ARG A 272 8.20 19.85 -9.72
CA ARG A 272 9.25 20.29 -10.64
C ARG A 272 10.15 21.29 -9.92
N ASP A 273 11.19 21.77 -10.58
CA ASP A 273 12.18 22.61 -9.94
C ASP A 273 11.60 23.94 -9.43
N SER A 274 10.56 24.48 -10.09
CA SER A 274 9.83 25.67 -9.63
C SER A 274 9.09 25.43 -8.32
N GLU A 275 8.32 24.33 -8.23
CA GLU A 275 7.56 24.01 -7.02
C GLU A 275 8.47 23.60 -5.88
N ARG A 276 9.55 22.87 -6.19
CA ARG A 276 10.58 22.53 -5.21
C ARG A 276 11.19 23.77 -4.58
N LYS A 277 11.57 24.77 -5.40
CA LYS A 277 12.08 26.05 -4.90
C LYS A 277 11.06 26.76 -4.00
N LYS A 278 9.77 26.76 -4.36
CA LYS A 278 8.70 27.34 -3.52
C LYS A 278 8.58 26.61 -2.18
N LEU A 279 8.63 25.28 -2.17
CA LEU A 279 8.56 24.48 -0.95
C LEU A 279 9.76 24.73 -0.03
N ILE A 280 10.97 24.78 -0.60
CA ILE A 280 12.20 25.10 0.14
C ILE A 280 12.11 26.51 0.73
N GLN A 281 11.76 27.52 -0.08
CA GLN A 281 11.62 28.89 0.41
C GLN A 281 10.57 29.01 1.52
N TYR A 282 9.46 28.30 1.39
CA TYR A 282 8.42 28.27 2.42
C TYR A 282 8.96 27.68 3.72
N TYR A 283 9.63 26.53 3.64
CA TYR A 283 10.21 25.87 4.80
C TYR A 283 11.31 26.72 5.45
N ASP A 284 12.21 27.31 4.67
CA ASP A 284 13.27 28.18 5.19
C ASP A 284 12.70 29.36 5.99
N GLN A 285 11.57 29.93 5.54
CA GLN A 285 10.92 31.06 6.20
C GLN A 285 10.10 30.68 7.43
N LYS A 286 9.43 29.52 7.42
CA LYS A 286 8.44 29.14 8.45
C LYS A 286 8.92 28.05 9.38
N GLN A 287 9.93 27.28 8.97
CA GLN A 287 10.45 26.08 9.64
C GLN A 287 9.36 25.04 9.96
N ASN A 288 8.25 25.07 9.23
CA ASN A 288 7.13 24.13 9.34
C ASN A 288 6.28 24.17 8.05
N PHE A 289 5.25 23.32 7.98
CA PHE A 289 4.30 23.27 6.86
C PHE A 289 2.82 23.46 7.26
N GLN A 290 2.54 23.96 8.47
CA GLN A 290 1.16 24.00 9.00
C GLN A 290 0.21 24.83 8.13
N MET A 291 0.70 25.94 7.58
CA MET A 291 -0.08 26.86 6.75
C MET A 291 0.25 26.71 5.25
N LEU A 292 0.90 25.62 4.84
CA LEU A 292 1.20 25.37 3.43
C LEU A 292 -0.11 25.09 2.70
N SER A 293 -0.44 25.89 1.69
CA SER A 293 -1.55 25.59 0.78
C SER A 293 -1.01 24.95 -0.49
N LEU A 294 -1.21 23.65 -0.66
CA LEU A 294 -0.76 22.92 -1.86
C LEU A 294 -1.39 23.47 -3.15
N GLY A 295 -2.63 23.98 -3.07
CA GLY A 295 -3.30 24.65 -4.19
C GLY A 295 -2.56 25.87 -4.72
N SER A 296 -1.71 26.51 -3.91
CA SER A 296 -0.90 27.66 -4.34
C SER A 296 0.30 27.28 -5.23
N LEU A 297 0.65 25.99 -5.31
CA LEU A 297 1.78 25.52 -6.11
C LEU A 297 1.47 25.54 -7.62
N GLY A 298 0.19 25.48 -8.00
CA GLY A 298 -0.30 25.60 -9.37
C GLY A 298 -1.07 24.35 -9.84
N LEU A 299 -1.92 24.52 -10.85
CA LEU A 299 -2.81 23.46 -11.36
C LEU A 299 -2.08 22.29 -12.04
N GLU A 300 -0.88 22.53 -12.57
CA GLU A 300 -0.03 21.48 -13.17
C GLU A 300 0.78 20.70 -12.14
N ALA A 301 0.91 21.26 -10.93
CA ALA A 301 1.68 20.66 -9.86
C ALA A 301 0.78 19.89 -8.89
N TYR A 302 -0.45 20.34 -8.69
CA TYR A 302 -1.33 19.80 -7.67
C TYR A 302 -2.73 19.52 -8.20
N GLN A 303 -3.18 18.28 -7.98
CA GLN A 303 -4.56 17.86 -8.13
C GLN A 303 -5.13 17.53 -6.75
N SER A 304 -6.21 18.21 -6.36
CA SER A 304 -6.90 17.90 -5.10
C SER A 304 -7.73 16.63 -5.20
N LEU A 305 -8.02 16.02 -4.05
CA LEU A 305 -8.90 14.85 -3.97
C LEU A 305 -10.29 15.13 -4.57
N ASN A 306 -10.88 16.29 -4.27
CA ASN A 306 -12.18 16.69 -4.82
C ASN A 306 -12.15 16.85 -6.34
N GLN A 307 -11.06 17.35 -6.93
CA GLN A 307 -10.90 17.38 -8.39
C GLN A 307 -10.87 15.97 -8.99
N SER A 308 -10.19 15.02 -8.35
CA SER A 308 -10.20 13.61 -8.77
C SER A 308 -11.60 12.99 -8.65
N ILE A 309 -12.30 13.22 -7.54
CA ILE A 309 -13.68 12.76 -7.31
C ILE A 309 -14.62 13.29 -8.40
N LEU A 310 -14.56 14.59 -8.72
CA LEU A 310 -15.36 15.19 -9.78
C LEU A 310 -15.11 14.54 -11.14
N GLN A 311 -13.85 14.30 -11.50
CA GLN A 311 -13.52 13.61 -12.76
C GLN A 311 -14.16 12.23 -12.83
N LYS A 312 -14.15 11.47 -11.71
CA LYS A 312 -14.78 10.15 -11.63
C LYS A 312 -16.31 10.22 -11.67
N LEU A 313 -16.92 11.23 -11.03
CA LEU A 313 -18.37 11.49 -11.09
C LEU A 313 -18.85 11.82 -12.52
N ILE A 314 -18.17 12.74 -13.20
CA ILE A 314 -18.50 13.14 -14.58
C ILE A 314 -18.42 11.94 -15.53
N ARG A 315 -17.42 11.06 -15.31
CA ARG A 315 -17.24 9.81 -16.08
C ARG A 315 -18.15 8.67 -15.62
N ARG A 316 -19.03 8.91 -14.65
CA ARG A 316 -19.95 7.91 -14.06
C ARG A 316 -19.26 6.66 -13.51
N LYS A 317 -18.01 6.81 -13.05
CA LYS A 317 -17.23 5.74 -12.40
C LYS A 317 -17.41 5.71 -10.88
N LEU A 318 -18.06 6.72 -10.32
CA LEU A 318 -18.33 6.88 -8.91
C LEU A 318 -19.73 7.45 -8.77
N ASP A 319 -20.52 6.95 -7.82
CA ASP A 319 -21.82 7.52 -7.51
C ASP A 319 -21.70 8.69 -6.52
N VAL A 320 -22.73 9.54 -6.48
CA VAL A 320 -22.76 10.75 -5.65
C VAL A 320 -22.60 10.43 -4.16
N GLN A 321 -23.26 9.38 -3.66
CA GLN A 321 -23.22 9.04 -2.24
C GLN A 321 -21.81 8.59 -1.83
N SER A 322 -21.17 7.75 -2.64
CA SER A 322 -19.78 7.33 -2.43
C SER A 322 -18.80 8.51 -2.55
N ALA A 323 -19.02 9.43 -3.49
CA ALA A 323 -18.19 10.62 -3.64
C ALA A 323 -18.18 11.50 -2.39
N PHE A 324 -19.36 11.80 -1.84
CA PHE A 324 -19.47 12.56 -0.58
C PHE A 324 -18.89 11.80 0.63
N ALA A 325 -18.94 10.47 0.64
CA ALA A 325 -18.37 9.66 1.72
C ALA A 325 -16.83 9.63 1.72
N ILE A 326 -16.18 9.88 0.57
CA ILE A 326 -14.71 9.83 0.43
C ILE A 326 -14.09 11.24 0.52
N SER A 327 -14.84 12.27 0.18
CA SER A 327 -14.40 13.66 0.25
C SER A 327 -14.05 14.07 1.69
N GLU A 328 -12.93 14.77 1.84
CA GLU A 328 -12.56 15.41 3.11
C GLU A 328 -13.23 16.78 3.31
N ALA A 329 -13.76 17.35 2.22
CA ALA A 329 -14.49 18.62 2.23
C ALA A 329 -15.79 18.49 1.41
N PRO A 330 -16.82 17.82 1.96
CA PRO A 330 -18.12 17.62 1.31
C PRO A 330 -18.76 18.93 0.82
N GLU A 331 -18.68 19.99 1.61
CA GLU A 331 -19.27 21.29 1.26
C GLU A 331 -18.60 21.92 0.03
N GLU A 332 -17.28 21.79 -0.09
CA GLU A 332 -16.56 22.26 -1.28
C GLU A 332 -16.93 21.44 -2.52
N LEU A 333 -17.09 20.12 -2.36
CA LEU A 333 -17.53 19.24 -3.44
C LEU A 333 -18.94 19.61 -3.91
N ASP A 334 -19.88 19.85 -2.99
CA ASP A 334 -21.24 20.30 -3.30
C ASP A 334 -21.24 21.65 -4.04
N ALA A 335 -20.44 22.61 -3.56
CA ALA A 335 -20.30 23.90 -4.22
C ALA A 335 -19.72 23.78 -5.64
N GLN A 336 -18.78 22.84 -5.86
CA GLN A 336 -18.22 22.56 -7.18
C GLN A 336 -19.24 21.88 -8.11
N LEU A 337 -20.01 20.91 -7.61
CA LEU A 337 -21.07 20.24 -8.38
C LEU A 337 -22.14 21.22 -8.83
N LYS A 338 -22.61 22.09 -7.92
CA LYS A 338 -23.57 23.17 -8.23
C LYS A 338 -23.07 24.10 -9.32
N LYS A 339 -21.78 24.46 -9.31
CA LYS A 339 -21.16 25.28 -10.37
C LYS A 339 -21.15 24.58 -11.73
N MET A 340 -21.13 23.25 -11.75
CA MET A 340 -21.16 22.43 -12.97
C MET A 340 -22.59 22.09 -13.43
N GLY A 341 -23.62 22.46 -12.66
CA GLY A 341 -25.02 22.18 -12.97
C GLY A 341 -25.43 20.72 -12.71
N LEU A 342 -24.72 20.03 -11.81
CA LEU A 342 -25.00 18.65 -11.38
C LEU A 342 -25.71 18.62 -10.02
#